data_AF-A0A832NK10-F1
#
_entry.id   AF-A0A832NK10-F1
#
_cell.length_a   1.000
_cell.length_b   1.000
_cell.length_c   1.000
_cell.angle_alpha   90.00
_cell.angle_beta   90.00
_cell.angle_gamma   90.00
#
_symmetry.space_group_name_H-M   'P 1'
#
loop_
_entity.id
_entity.type
_entity.pdbx_description
1 polymer ?
#
loop_
_entity_poly.entity_id
_entity_poly.type
_entity_poly.pdbx_seq_one_letter_code
_entity_poly.pdbx_strand_id
1 'polypeptide(L)'
;MASTGGGFLLGFGLCLLLMSLLMGFGVIEVYREFERYASEIKTLYDTTHSSAYQLTLRGLEELGGIAGRIRDGLCHPLISWMGLCGAGERLAETTNNAARWMREIQYTSERLYYTYEALPTIMYSLGILAIIGLVMIIGGIALIIRARRREKRTSSST
;
A
#
# COMPACT_ATOMS: atom_id res chain seq x y z
N MET A 1 -1.12 35.07 -29.16
CA MET A 1 -0.81 34.06 -28.13
C MET A 1 -1.59 32.74 -28.27
N ALA A 2 -2.12 32.39 -29.47
CA ALA A 2 -2.91 31.17 -29.64
C ALA A 2 -2.09 29.87 -29.78
N SER A 3 -0.77 29.97 -30.05
CA SER A 3 0.12 28.82 -30.26
C SER A 3 0.55 28.12 -28.96
N THR A 4 0.60 28.85 -27.83
CA THR A 4 1.07 28.33 -26.54
C THR A 4 0.11 27.31 -25.90
N GLY A 5 -1.21 27.51 -26.03
CA GLY A 5 -2.21 26.61 -25.45
C GLY A 5 -2.25 25.22 -26.11
N GLY A 6 -2.11 25.16 -27.44
CA GLY A 6 -2.09 23.90 -28.18
C GLY A 6 -0.83 23.06 -27.90
N GLY A 7 0.33 23.71 -27.83
CA GLY A 7 1.59 23.06 -27.45
C GLY A 7 1.59 22.55 -26.01
N PHE A 8 1.02 23.32 -25.07
CA PHE A 8 0.87 22.90 -23.67
C PHE A 8 0.00 21.65 -23.52
N LEU A 9 -1.19 21.63 -24.13
CA LEU A 9 -2.11 20.49 -24.11
C LEU A 9 -1.47 19.22 -24.66
N LEU A 10 -0.73 19.36 -25.77
CA LEU A 10 -0.02 18.25 -26.40
C LEU A 10 1.11 17.72 -25.50
N GLY A 11 1.95 18.60 -24.94
CA GLY A 11 3.04 18.21 -24.06
C GLY A 11 2.56 17.57 -22.75
N PHE A 12 1.54 18.15 -22.12
CA PHE A 12 0.97 17.60 -20.88
C PHE A 12 0.26 16.28 -21.13
N GLY A 13 -0.51 16.17 -22.21
CA GLY A 13 -1.17 14.90 -22.59
C GLY A 13 -0.17 13.79 -22.91
N LEU A 14 0.95 14.10 -23.55
CA LEU A 14 2.04 13.16 -23.79
C LEU A 14 2.69 12.70 -22.47
N CYS A 15 2.94 13.64 -21.55
CA CYS A 15 3.48 13.33 -20.23
C CYS A 15 2.56 12.40 -19.44
N LEU A 16 1.25 12.69 -19.41
CA LEU A 16 0.25 11.83 -18.77
C LEU A 16 0.24 10.42 -19.37
N LEU A 17 0.29 10.30 -20.69
CA LEU A 17 0.35 9.00 -21.36
C LEU A 17 1.60 8.23 -20.96
N LEU A 18 2.78 8.85 -21.04
CA LEU A 18 4.05 8.21 -20.69
C LEU A 18 4.07 7.75 -19.24
N MET A 19 3.62 8.58 -18.31
CA MET A 19 3.53 8.24 -16.89
C MET A 19 2.54 7.09 -16.65
N SER A 20 1.37 7.14 -17.30
CA SER A 20 0.36 6.07 -17.17
C SER A 20 0.88 4.74 -17.71
N LEU A 21 1.67 4.77 -18.78
CA LEU A 21 2.26 3.58 -19.41
C LEU A 21 3.37 2.99 -18.54
N LEU A 22 4.29 3.82 -18.04
CA LEU A 22 5.38 3.40 -17.14
C LEU A 22 4.84 2.83 -15.82
N MET A 23 3.93 3.55 -15.17
CA MET A 23 3.30 3.07 -13.94
C MET A 23 2.42 1.84 -14.20
N GLY A 24 1.72 1.80 -15.33
CA GLY A 24 0.88 0.67 -15.72
C GLY A 24 1.68 -0.62 -15.84
N PHE A 25 2.85 -0.59 -16.49
CA PHE A 25 3.74 -1.75 -16.55
C PHE A 25 4.20 -2.22 -15.17
N GLY A 26 4.62 -1.29 -14.30
CA GLY A 26 5.04 -1.62 -12.95
C GLY A 26 3.92 -2.25 -12.12
N VAL A 27 2.71 -1.68 -12.18
CA VAL A 27 1.54 -2.18 -11.45
C VAL A 27 1.11 -3.56 -11.96
N ILE A 28 1.16 -3.81 -13.27
CA ILE A 28 0.82 -5.12 -13.84
C ILE A 28 1.78 -6.21 -13.37
N GLU A 29 3.09 -5.93 -13.35
CA GLU A 29 4.08 -6.90 -12.91
C GLU A 29 3.91 -7.24 -11.42
N VAL A 30 3.71 -6.22 -10.59
CA VAL A 30 3.40 -6.41 -9.17
C VAL A 30 2.10 -7.18 -9.00
N TYR A 31 1.03 -6.80 -9.71
CA TYR A 31 -0.26 -7.47 -9.61
C TYR A 31 -0.17 -8.96 -9.98
N ARG A 32 0.55 -9.30 -11.06
CA ARG A 32 0.78 -10.71 -11.45
C ARG A 32 1.51 -11.50 -10.38
N GLU A 33 2.52 -10.91 -9.74
CA GLU A 33 3.24 -11.58 -8.68
C GLU A 33 2.35 -11.79 -7.45
N PHE A 34 1.57 -10.78 -7.06
CA PHE A 34 0.61 -10.90 -5.96
C PHE A 34 -0.52 -11.90 -6.26
N GLU A 35 -0.99 -11.96 -7.50
CA GLU A 35 -2.03 -12.89 -7.93
C GLU A 35 -1.60 -14.35 -7.77
N ARG A 36 -0.29 -14.66 -7.94
CA ARG A 36 0.26 -16.00 -7.65
C ARG A 36 0.09 -16.41 -6.20
N TYR A 37 0.14 -15.45 -5.28
CA TYR A 37 0.01 -15.69 -3.84
C TYR A 37 -1.36 -15.31 -3.29
N ALA A 38 -2.36 -15.06 -4.15
CA ALA A 38 -3.66 -14.56 -3.72
C ALA A 38 -4.34 -15.48 -2.71
N SER A 39 -4.19 -16.80 -2.88
CA SER A 39 -4.77 -17.79 -1.99
C SER A 39 -4.12 -17.77 -0.61
N GLU A 40 -2.81 -17.61 -0.56
CA GLU A 40 -1.98 -17.56 0.63
C GLU A 40 -2.21 -16.26 1.40
N ILE A 41 -2.28 -15.12 0.68
CA ILE A 41 -2.58 -13.80 1.26
C ILE A 41 -3.96 -13.83 1.93
N LYS A 42 -4.96 -14.39 1.25
CA LYS A 42 -6.31 -14.52 1.80
C LYS A 42 -6.34 -15.46 3.00
N THR A 43 -5.71 -16.63 2.88
CA THR A 43 -5.65 -17.61 3.98
C THR A 43 -4.96 -17.03 5.21
N LEU A 44 -3.86 -16.28 5.01
CA LEU A 44 -3.15 -15.60 6.08
C LEU A 44 -4.05 -14.57 6.77
N TYR A 45 -4.73 -13.72 6.00
CA TYR A 45 -5.70 -12.75 6.52
C TYR A 45 -6.83 -13.44 7.31
N ASP A 46 -7.47 -14.46 6.74
CA ASP A 46 -8.57 -15.18 7.38
C ASP A 46 -8.10 -15.87 8.67
N THR A 47 -6.87 -16.40 8.69
CA THR A 47 -6.29 -17.05 9.87
C THR A 47 -6.01 -16.05 10.98
N THR A 48 -5.37 -14.91 10.69
CA THR A 48 -5.06 -13.87 11.68
C THR A 48 -6.29 -13.15 12.21
N HIS A 49 -7.39 -13.18 11.46
CA HIS A 49 -8.69 -12.63 11.87
C HIS A 49 -9.66 -13.67 12.44
N SER A 50 -9.26 -14.93 12.49
CA SER A 50 -10.08 -15.99 13.08
C SER A 50 -10.32 -15.75 14.58
N SER A 51 -11.47 -16.20 15.08
CA SER A 51 -11.80 -16.13 16.50
C SER A 51 -10.74 -16.82 17.36
N ALA A 52 -10.20 -17.96 16.91
CA ALA A 52 -9.15 -18.70 17.61
C ALA A 52 -7.85 -17.88 17.74
N TYR A 53 -7.44 -17.18 16.69
CA TYR A 53 -6.27 -16.31 16.72
C TYR A 53 -6.46 -15.14 17.69
N GLN A 54 -7.62 -14.48 17.61
CA GLN A 54 -7.95 -13.35 18.49
C GLN A 54 -8.03 -13.77 19.97
N LEU A 55 -8.60 -14.94 20.27
CA LEU A 55 -8.61 -15.50 21.61
C LEU A 55 -7.20 -15.78 22.12
N THR A 56 -6.34 -16.36 21.27
CA THR A 56 -4.94 -16.65 21.63
C THR A 56 -4.15 -15.37 21.90
N LEU A 57 -4.31 -14.35 21.05
CA LEU A 57 -3.69 -13.04 21.23
C LEU A 57 -4.09 -12.42 22.57
N ARG A 58 -5.41 -12.35 22.85
CA ARG A 58 -5.90 -11.82 24.13
C ARG A 58 -5.37 -12.61 25.33
N GLY A 59 -5.38 -13.95 25.23
CA GLY A 59 -4.83 -14.81 26.26
C GLY A 59 -3.35 -14.54 26.53
N LEU A 60 -2.54 -14.34 25.48
CA LEU A 60 -1.13 -13.98 25.63
C LEU A 60 -0.95 -12.57 26.23
N GLU A 61 -1.80 -11.62 25.91
CA GLU A 61 -1.75 -10.28 26.52
C GLU A 61 -2.10 -10.30 28.00
N GLU A 62 -3.15 -11.04 28.38
CA GLU A 62 -3.53 -11.26 29.77
C GLU A 62 -2.41 -11.99 30.53
N LEU A 63 -1.87 -13.05 29.94
CA LEU A 63 -0.73 -13.80 30.49
C LEU A 63 0.51 -12.94 30.60
N GLY A 64 0.78 -12.02 29.67
CA GLY A 64 1.89 -11.07 29.74
C GLY A 64 1.77 -10.15 30.96
N GLY A 65 0.55 -9.66 31.23
CA GLY A 65 0.24 -8.88 32.43
C GLY A 65 0.44 -9.67 33.73
N ILE A 66 0.05 -10.95 33.76
CA ILE A 66 0.26 -11.84 34.91
C ILE A 66 1.73 -12.22 35.06
N ALA A 67 2.42 -12.53 33.98
CA ALA A 67 3.83 -12.91 33.95
C ALA A 67 4.73 -11.79 34.49
N GLY A 68 4.38 -10.52 34.23
CA GLY A 68 5.04 -9.37 34.87
C GLY A 68 4.94 -9.41 36.40
N ARG A 69 3.75 -9.70 36.95
CA ARG A 69 3.55 -9.84 38.41
C ARG A 69 4.29 -11.04 38.99
N ILE A 70 4.32 -12.16 38.26
CA ILE A 70 5.06 -13.36 38.66
C ILE A 70 6.56 -13.05 38.69
N ARG A 71 7.10 -12.38 37.65
CA ARG A 71 8.48 -11.90 37.63
C ARG A 71 8.78 -11.03 38.84
N ASP A 72 7.94 -10.03 39.12
CA ASP A 72 8.17 -9.10 40.23
C ASP A 72 8.18 -9.83 41.59
N GLY A 73 7.34 -10.85 41.77
CA GLY A 73 7.36 -11.72 42.94
C GLY A 73 8.60 -12.62 43.03
N LEU A 74 9.03 -13.21 41.92
CA LEU A 74 10.20 -14.10 41.85
C LEU A 74 11.53 -13.35 41.95
N CYS A 75 11.55 -12.07 41.54
CA CYS A 75 12.69 -11.18 41.67
C CYS A 75 12.71 -10.43 43.02
N HIS A 76 11.75 -10.69 43.90
CA HIS A 76 11.68 -10.02 45.19
C HIS A 76 12.91 -10.38 46.06
N PRO A 77 13.55 -9.41 46.75
CA PRO A 77 14.77 -9.64 47.52
C PRO A 77 14.67 -10.71 48.62
N LEU A 78 13.46 -11.02 49.09
CA LEU A 78 13.20 -12.08 50.07
C LEU A 78 13.30 -13.51 49.50
N ILE A 79 13.12 -13.67 48.18
CA ILE A 79 13.06 -14.98 47.49
C ILE A 79 14.15 -15.09 46.40
N SER A 80 14.86 -13.98 46.11
CA SER A 80 15.90 -13.91 45.09
C SER A 80 17.05 -14.93 45.27
N TRP A 81 17.27 -15.41 46.49
CA TRP A 81 18.23 -16.47 46.82
C TRP A 81 17.94 -17.80 46.10
N MET A 82 16.71 -18.03 45.63
CA MET A 82 16.34 -19.22 44.84
C MET A 82 16.76 -19.13 43.37
N GLY A 83 17.29 -17.99 42.90
CA GLY A 83 17.75 -17.80 41.52
C GLY A 83 16.63 -17.82 40.47
N LEU A 84 15.37 -17.70 40.88
CA LEU A 84 14.19 -17.83 40.00
C LEU A 84 13.86 -16.55 39.21
N CYS A 85 14.52 -15.43 39.53
CA CYS A 85 14.29 -14.16 38.85
C CYS A 85 14.52 -14.26 37.33
N GLY A 86 15.60 -14.95 36.89
CA GLY A 86 15.87 -15.14 35.46
C GLY A 86 14.82 -15.99 34.74
N ALA A 87 14.16 -16.92 35.42
CA ALA A 87 13.04 -17.67 34.85
C ALA A 87 11.78 -16.78 34.73
N GLY A 88 11.52 -15.93 35.73
CA GLY A 88 10.45 -14.94 35.69
C GLY A 88 10.64 -13.90 34.59
N GLU A 89 11.86 -13.40 34.39
CA GLU A 89 12.20 -12.47 33.31
C GLU A 89 11.97 -13.11 31.94
N ARG A 90 12.51 -14.32 31.71
CA ARG A 90 12.30 -15.04 30.44
C ARG A 90 10.82 -15.31 30.17
N LEU A 91 10.05 -15.70 31.18
CA LEU A 91 8.60 -15.91 31.03
C LEU A 91 7.90 -14.62 30.61
N ALA A 92 8.11 -13.53 31.36
CA ALA A 92 7.50 -12.24 31.05
C ALA A 92 7.92 -11.72 29.67
N GLU A 93 9.19 -11.86 29.30
CA GLU A 93 9.71 -11.43 28.01
C GLU A 93 9.12 -12.25 26.86
N THR A 94 9.17 -13.59 26.93
CA THR A 94 8.68 -14.49 25.88
C THR A 94 7.19 -14.32 25.63
N THR A 95 6.37 -14.21 26.68
CA THR A 95 4.93 -14.01 26.55
C THR A 95 4.59 -12.65 25.92
N ASN A 96 5.23 -11.57 26.40
CA ASN A 96 5.00 -10.24 25.83
C ASN A 96 5.48 -10.12 24.38
N ASN A 97 6.63 -10.74 24.07
CA ASN A 97 7.12 -10.80 22.69
C ASN A 97 6.14 -11.59 21.83
N ALA A 98 5.70 -12.79 22.23
CA ALA A 98 4.77 -13.59 21.45
C ALA A 98 3.47 -12.84 21.09
N ALA A 99 2.87 -12.14 22.07
CA ALA A 99 1.71 -11.30 21.83
C ALA A 99 2.01 -10.18 20.81
N ARG A 100 3.17 -9.52 20.93
CA ARG A 100 3.62 -8.48 20.00
C ARG A 100 3.80 -9.01 18.58
N TRP A 101 4.49 -10.14 18.42
CA TRP A 101 4.72 -10.79 17.11
C TRP A 101 3.39 -11.19 16.45
N MET A 102 2.44 -11.74 17.22
CA MET A 102 1.13 -12.06 16.68
C MET A 102 0.38 -10.81 16.20
N ARG A 103 0.36 -9.73 17.00
CA ARG A 103 -0.25 -8.46 16.57
C ARG A 103 0.42 -7.89 15.31
N GLU A 104 1.74 -7.98 15.22
CA GLU A 104 2.50 -7.52 14.04
C GLU A 104 2.18 -8.34 12.79
N ILE A 105 2.07 -9.67 12.92
CA ILE A 105 1.65 -10.56 11.83
C ILE A 105 0.23 -10.21 11.38
N GLN A 106 -0.70 -10.00 12.32
CA GLN A 106 -2.06 -9.58 11.99
C GLN A 106 -2.06 -8.26 11.20
N TYR A 107 -1.40 -7.22 11.72
CA TYR A 107 -1.32 -5.92 11.05
C TYR A 107 -0.68 -6.01 9.66
N THR A 108 0.39 -6.80 9.53
CA THR A 108 1.07 -7.01 8.25
C THR A 108 0.16 -7.74 7.26
N SER A 109 -0.61 -8.73 7.74
CA SER A 109 -1.58 -9.45 6.91
C SER A 109 -2.71 -8.54 6.41
N GLU A 110 -3.23 -7.63 7.25
CA GLU A 110 -4.21 -6.62 6.85
C GLU A 110 -3.65 -5.72 5.75
N ARG A 111 -2.46 -5.16 5.98
CA ARG A 111 -1.81 -4.26 5.01
C ARG A 111 -1.57 -4.98 3.68
N LEU A 112 -1.13 -6.23 3.72
CA LEU A 112 -0.88 -7.03 2.52
C LEU A 112 -2.18 -7.29 1.75
N TYR A 113 -3.24 -7.70 2.46
CA TYR A 113 -4.56 -7.94 1.88
C TYR A 113 -5.15 -6.68 1.22
N TYR A 114 -5.16 -5.54 1.93
CA TYR A 114 -5.67 -4.29 1.37
C TYR A 114 -4.82 -3.75 0.21
N THR A 115 -3.50 -3.96 0.25
CA THR A 115 -2.63 -3.60 -0.88
C THR A 115 -2.98 -4.42 -2.11
N TYR A 116 -3.19 -5.73 -1.94
CA TYR A 116 -3.63 -6.61 -3.01
C TYR A 116 -5.00 -6.20 -3.59
N GLU A 117 -5.99 -5.94 -2.74
CA GLU A 117 -7.33 -5.52 -3.18
C GLU A 117 -7.35 -4.14 -3.85
N ALA A 118 -6.42 -3.25 -3.51
CA ALA A 118 -6.34 -1.90 -4.10
C ALA A 118 -5.66 -1.87 -5.49
N LEU A 119 -4.84 -2.87 -5.84
CA LEU A 119 -4.09 -2.90 -7.11
C LEU A 119 -4.98 -2.80 -8.36
N PRO A 120 -6.12 -3.52 -8.47
CA PRO A 120 -7.05 -3.36 -9.58
C PRO A 120 -7.56 -1.93 -9.72
N THR A 121 -7.89 -1.26 -8.62
CA THR A 121 -8.37 0.14 -8.62
C THR A 121 -7.29 1.08 -9.15
N ILE A 122 -6.03 0.86 -8.79
CA ILE A 122 -4.90 1.63 -9.31
C ILE A 122 -4.79 1.43 -10.83
N MET A 123 -4.89 0.19 -11.33
CA MET A 123 -4.90 -0.07 -12.78
C MET A 123 -6.01 0.69 -13.51
N TYR A 124 -7.25 0.68 -12.97
CA TYR A 124 -8.36 1.42 -13.57
C TYR A 124 -8.10 2.93 -13.62
N SER A 125 -7.57 3.51 -12.54
CA SER A 125 -7.26 4.94 -12.48
C SER A 125 -6.16 5.35 -13.48
N LEU A 126 -5.14 4.52 -13.69
CA LEU A 126 -4.11 4.74 -14.72
C LEU A 126 -4.72 4.68 -16.12
N GLY A 127 -5.67 3.77 -16.36
CA GLY A 127 -6.42 3.71 -17.61
C GLY A 127 -7.20 5.00 -17.90
N ILE A 128 -7.86 5.55 -16.88
CA ILE A 128 -8.59 6.83 -17.00
C ILE A 128 -7.61 7.99 -17.30
N LEU A 129 -6.48 8.05 -16.60
CA LEU A 129 -5.44 9.06 -16.84
C LEU A 129 -4.90 8.99 -18.28
N ALA A 130 -4.70 7.79 -18.82
CA ALA A 130 -4.29 7.61 -20.21
C ALA A 130 -5.34 8.14 -21.20
N ILE A 131 -6.64 7.90 -20.94
CA ILE A 131 -7.74 8.43 -21.76
C ILE A 131 -7.76 9.96 -21.72
N ILE A 132 -7.62 10.56 -20.53
CA ILE A 132 -7.54 12.02 -20.37
C ILE A 132 -6.34 12.57 -21.17
N GLY A 133 -5.17 11.93 -21.07
CA GLY A 133 -3.99 12.29 -21.84
C GLY A 133 -4.22 12.27 -23.36
N LEU A 134 -4.89 11.23 -23.87
CA LEU A 134 -5.27 11.13 -25.29
C LEU A 134 -6.21 12.27 -25.73
N VAL A 135 -7.22 12.58 -24.93
CA VAL A 135 -8.16 13.69 -25.21
C VAL A 135 -7.41 15.03 -25.25
N MET A 136 -6.46 15.26 -24.33
CA MET A 136 -5.64 16.47 -24.32
C MET A 136 -4.75 16.58 -25.57
N ILE A 137 -4.16 15.48 -26.03
CA ILE A 137 -3.38 15.47 -27.28
C ILE A 137 -4.26 15.80 -28.48
N ILE A 138 -5.43 15.17 -28.61
CA ILE A 138 -6.37 15.43 -29.71
C ILE A 138 -6.79 16.92 -29.70
N GLY A 139 -7.12 17.46 -28.52
CA GLY A 139 -7.45 18.87 -28.35
C GLY A 139 -6.30 19.81 -28.70
N GLY A 140 -5.08 19.48 -28.27
CA GLY A 140 -3.86 20.23 -28.59
C GLY A 140 -3.59 20.26 -30.09
N ILE A 141 -3.65 19.12 -30.76
CA ILE A 141 -3.50 18.99 -32.22
C ILE A 141 -4.56 19.82 -32.94
N ALA A 142 -5.84 19.71 -32.54
CA ALA A 142 -6.93 20.46 -33.16
C ALA A 142 -6.74 21.97 -33.04
N LEU A 143 -6.27 22.47 -31.90
CA LEU A 143 -5.95 23.88 -31.69
C LEU A 143 -4.79 24.35 -32.55
N ILE A 144 -3.72 23.56 -32.66
CA ILE A 144 -2.56 23.87 -33.51
C ILE A 144 -2.98 23.96 -34.98
N ILE A 145 -3.78 22.99 -35.46
CA ILE A 145 -4.30 22.99 -36.83
C ILE A 145 -5.19 24.22 -37.06
N ARG A 146 -6.07 24.55 -36.11
CA ARG A 146 -6.97 25.71 -36.22
C ARG A 146 -6.19 27.03 -36.24
N ALA A 147 -5.14 27.17 -35.43
CA ALA A 147 -4.27 28.34 -35.43
C ALA A 147 -3.54 28.52 -36.77
N ARG A 148 -2.94 27.44 -37.30
CA ARG A 148 -2.28 27.46 -38.62
C ARG A 148 -3.25 27.82 -39.76
N ARG A 149 -4.48 27.32 -39.73
CA ARG A 149 -5.50 27.67 -40.73
C ARG A 149 -5.89 29.14 -40.67
N ARG A 150 -5.89 29.77 -39.49
CA ARG A 150 -6.16 31.20 -39.34
C ARG A 150 -5.02 32.04 -39.90
N GLU A 151 -3.78 31.71 -39.56
CA GLU A 151 -2.59 32.40 -40.08
C GLU A 151 -2.56 32.40 -41.62
N LYS A 152 -2.80 31.25 -42.26
CA LYS A 152 -2.85 31.13 -43.72
C LYS A 152 -3.94 32.00 -44.37
N ARG A 153 -5.07 32.22 -43.70
CA ARG A 153 -6.17 33.07 -44.23
C ARG A 153 -5.82 34.55 -44.13
N THR A 154 -5.12 34.97 -43.07
CA THR A 154 -4.67 36.36 -42.91
C THR A 154 -3.54 36.73 -43.87
N SER A 155 -2.65 35.79 -44.22
CA SER A 155 -1.54 36.05 -45.16
C SER A 155 -1.97 36.11 -46.62
N SER A 156 -3.14 35.58 -46.99
CA SER A 156 -3.68 35.65 -48.36
C SER A 156 -4.51 36.90 -48.64
N SER A 157 -4.78 37.72 -47.62
CA SER A 157 -5.58 38.94 -47.70
C SER A 157 -4.76 40.24 -47.68
N THR A 158 -3.43 40.11 -47.68
CA THR A 158 -2.43 41.20 -47.78
C THR A 158 -1.62 40.98 -49.03
#